data_AF-A0A432K8L3-F1
#
_entry.id   AF-A0A432K8L3-F1
#
_cell.length_a   1.000
_cell.length_b   1.000
_cell.length_c   1.000
_cell.angle_alpha   90.00
_cell.angle_beta   90.00
_cell.angle_gamma   90.00
#
_symmetry.space_group_name_H-M   'P 1'
#
loop_
_entity.id
_entity.type
_entity.pdbx_description
1 polymer ?
#
loop_
_entity_poly.entity_id
_entity_poly.type
_entity_poly.pdbx_seq_one_letter_code
_entity_poly.pdbx_strand_id
1 'polypeptide(L)'
;MTVLKGIQKAINGVLDFFYPPFKSFLPKETYRYAATGGGNLVLDILLYFVFFHFVLNQQDLNLGFIVISPHIAAFLMVFPITFSTGFLLAKYITFTQSRLRGKKQLMRYGLTVLGSIILNYILLKFF
;
A
#
# COMPACT_ATOMS: atom_id res chain seq x y z
N MET A 1 -13.62 16.08 -11.10
CA MET A 1 -13.91 14.67 -11.46
C MET A 1 -13.16 14.18 -12.71
N THR A 2 -12.71 15.08 -13.61
CA THR A 2 -11.99 14.74 -14.86
C THR A 2 -10.57 14.23 -14.63
N VAL A 3 -9.81 14.84 -13.70
CA VAL A 3 -8.41 14.45 -13.40
C VAL A 3 -8.32 13.01 -12.89
N LEU A 4 -9.18 12.64 -11.92
CA LEU A 4 -9.20 11.29 -11.35
C LEU A 4 -9.50 10.22 -12.42
N LYS A 5 -10.43 10.49 -13.34
CA LYS A 5 -10.73 9.60 -14.46
C LYS A 5 -9.54 9.47 -15.43
N GLY A 6 -8.79 10.54 -15.65
CA GLY A 6 -7.56 10.52 -16.46
C GLY A 6 -6.49 9.62 -15.84
N ILE A 7 -6.21 9.81 -14.55
CA ILE A 7 -5.24 8.97 -13.79
C ILE A 7 -5.69 7.50 -13.80
N GLN A 8 -6.97 7.24 -13.53
CA GLN A 8 -7.53 5.90 -13.57
C GLN A 8 -7.37 5.24 -14.94
N LYS A 9 -7.60 5.98 -16.03
CA LYS A 9 -7.43 5.47 -17.40
C LYS A 9 -5.97 5.16 -17.69
N ALA A 10 -5.03 6.02 -17.27
CA ALA A 10 -3.61 5.79 -17.44
C ALA A 10 -3.15 4.52 -16.70
N ILE A 11 -3.49 4.39 -15.41
CA ILE A 11 -3.15 3.21 -14.61
C ILE A 11 -3.76 1.95 -15.22
N ASN A 12 -5.04 1.97 -15.56
CA ASN A 12 -5.70 0.82 -16.20
C ASN A 12 -5.07 0.46 -17.54
N GLY A 13 -4.61 1.44 -18.33
CA GLY A 13 -3.92 1.19 -19.60
C GLY A 13 -2.61 0.43 -19.39
N VAL A 14 -1.81 0.84 -18.40
CA VAL A 14 -0.57 0.13 -18.02
C VAL A 14 -0.89 -1.29 -17.53
N LEU A 15 -1.86 -1.44 -16.63
CA LEU A 15 -2.25 -2.75 -16.11
C LEU A 15 -2.78 -3.68 -17.20
N ASP A 16 -3.66 -3.19 -18.07
CA ASP A 16 -4.25 -4.00 -19.14
C ASP A 16 -3.20 -4.35 -20.23
N PHE A 17 -2.14 -3.54 -20.40
CA PHE A 17 -0.99 -3.87 -21.27
C PHE A 17 -0.17 -5.05 -20.73
N PHE A 18 0.03 -5.12 -19.40
CA PHE A 18 0.78 -6.21 -18.77
C PHE A 18 -0.08 -7.42 -18.39
N TYR A 19 -1.40 -7.36 -18.55
CA TYR A 19 -2.31 -8.47 -18.25
C TYR A 19 -2.24 -9.71 -19.16
N PRO A 20 -1.98 -9.63 -20.49
CA PRO A 20 -1.99 -10.78 -21.39
C PRO A 20 -1.23 -12.02 -20.91
N PRO A 21 0.01 -11.94 -20.37
CA PRO A 21 0.72 -13.12 -19.85
C PRO A 21 0.07 -13.74 -18.60
N PHE A 22 -0.67 -12.96 -17.81
CA PHE A 22 -1.32 -13.44 -16.57
C PHE A 22 -2.76 -13.91 -16.77
N LYS A 23 -3.34 -13.65 -17.94
CA LYS A 23 -4.76 -13.93 -18.24
C LYS A 23 -5.16 -15.40 -18.03
N SER A 24 -4.24 -16.34 -18.20
CA SER A 24 -4.49 -17.77 -18.00
C SER A 24 -4.45 -18.21 -16.54
N PHE A 25 -3.79 -17.44 -15.66
CA PHE A 25 -3.57 -17.81 -14.26
C PHE A 25 -4.51 -17.06 -13.30
N LEU A 26 -4.80 -15.80 -13.60
CA LEU A 26 -5.49 -14.91 -12.67
C LEU A 26 -6.70 -14.22 -13.35
N PRO A 27 -7.85 -14.18 -12.67
CA PRO A 27 -8.94 -13.29 -13.06
C PRO A 27 -8.47 -11.83 -13.05
N LYS A 28 -9.08 -10.99 -13.90
CA LYS A 28 -8.70 -9.58 -14.06
C LYS A 28 -8.73 -8.79 -12.75
N GLU A 29 -9.70 -9.06 -11.88
CA GLU A 29 -9.79 -8.41 -10.55
C GLU A 29 -8.63 -8.81 -9.63
N THR A 30 -8.30 -10.11 -9.57
CA THR A 30 -7.17 -10.62 -8.78
C THR A 30 -5.84 -10.08 -9.30
N TYR A 31 -5.67 -10.01 -10.62
CA TYR A 31 -4.51 -9.38 -11.23
C TYR A 31 -4.39 -7.91 -10.85
N ARG A 32 -5.47 -7.13 -10.94
CA ARG A 32 -5.47 -5.71 -10.55
C ARG A 32 -5.18 -5.53 -9.06
N TYR A 33 -5.72 -6.40 -8.21
CA TYR A 33 -5.40 -6.42 -6.80
C TYR A 33 -3.92 -6.68 -6.56
N ALA A 34 -3.36 -7.72 -7.17
CA ALA A 34 -1.93 -8.06 -7.04
C ALA A 34 -1.03 -6.95 -7.60
N ALA A 35 -1.35 -6.38 -8.76
CA ALA A 35 -0.52 -5.35 -9.39
C ALA A 35 -0.58 -4.02 -8.63
N THR A 36 -1.75 -3.59 -8.16
CA THR A 36 -1.87 -2.37 -7.34
C THR A 36 -1.30 -2.56 -5.94
N GLY A 37 -1.52 -3.71 -5.31
CA GLY A 37 -0.93 -4.06 -4.03
C GLY A 37 0.60 -4.17 -4.12
N GLY A 38 1.11 -4.84 -5.14
CA GLY A 38 2.53 -4.95 -5.44
C GLY A 38 3.17 -3.60 -5.76
N GLY A 39 2.51 -2.75 -6.57
CA GLY A 39 2.98 -1.39 -6.82
C GLY A 39 3.05 -0.55 -5.53
N ASN A 40 2.07 -0.71 -4.64
CA ASN A 40 2.08 -0.05 -3.34
C ASN A 40 3.19 -0.56 -2.42
N LEU A 41 3.51 -1.86 -2.49
CA LEU A 41 4.64 -2.46 -1.76
C LEU A 41 5.98 -1.93 -2.28
N VAL A 42 6.16 -1.82 -3.60
CA VAL A 42 7.39 -1.23 -4.17
C VAL A 42 7.52 0.23 -3.72
N LEU A 43 6.43 0.99 -3.73
CA LEU A 43 6.41 2.35 -3.20
C LEU A 43 6.81 2.39 -1.72
N ASP A 44 6.28 1.46 -0.91
CA ASP A 44 6.61 1.32 0.51
C ASP A 44 8.10 1.06 0.74
N ILE A 45 8.69 0.11 0.01
CA ILE A 45 10.12 -0.21 0.09
C ILE A 45 10.98 1.01 -0.31
N LEU A 46 10.62 1.72 -1.39
CA LEU A 46 11.37 2.89 -1.85
C LEU A 46 11.29 4.04 -0.85
N LEU A 47 10.09 4.35 -0.35
CA LEU A 47 9.90 5.40 0.65
C LEU A 47 10.62 5.02 1.95
N TYR A 48 10.52 3.76 2.37
CA TYR A 48 11.24 3.27 3.54
C TYR A 48 12.75 3.48 3.40
N PHE A 49 13.32 3.10 2.26
CA PHE A 49 14.73 3.34 1.97
C PHE A 49 15.08 4.83 2.06
N VAL A 50 14.25 5.71 1.48
CA VAL A 50 14.46 7.16 1.54
C VAL A 50 14.41 7.69 2.97
N PHE A 51 13.35 7.40 3.72
CA PHE A 51 13.18 7.87 5.09
C PHE A 51 14.25 7.31 6.02
N PHE A 52 14.58 6.03 5.90
CA PHE A 52 15.56 5.37 6.75
C PHE A 52 16.99 5.89 6.53
N HIS A 53 17.42 6.01 5.26
CA HIS A 53 18.79 6.39 4.94
C HIS A 53 19.03 7.88 4.86
N PHE A 54 18.10 8.68 4.33
CA PHE A 54 18.34 10.10 4.04
C PHE A 54 17.63 11.06 4.99
N VAL A 55 16.49 10.66 5.56
CA VAL A 55 15.76 11.52 6.51
C VAL A 55 16.21 11.27 7.93
N LEU A 56 16.27 10.00 8.35
CA LEU A 56 16.67 9.60 9.69
C LEU A 56 18.18 9.37 9.81
N ASN A 57 18.89 9.16 8.70
CA ASN A 57 20.31 8.80 8.67
C ASN A 57 20.64 7.62 9.60
N GLN A 58 19.70 6.67 9.75
CA GLN A 58 19.83 5.51 10.63
C GLN A 58 20.05 5.88 12.12
N GLN A 59 19.71 7.10 12.52
CA GLN A 59 19.83 7.55 13.90
C GLN A 59 18.53 7.33 14.65
N ASP A 60 18.66 7.02 15.94
CA ASP A 60 17.53 6.94 16.85
C ASP A 60 16.85 8.31 16.95
N LEU A 61 15.53 8.30 16.79
CA LEU A 61 14.73 9.50 16.88
C LEU A 61 14.35 9.70 18.35
N ASN A 62 15.09 10.59 19.02
CA ASN A 62 14.85 10.97 20.40
C ASN A 62 13.84 12.13 20.47
N LEU A 63 12.62 11.84 20.93
CA LEU A 63 11.55 12.83 21.12
C LEU A 63 11.59 13.50 22.51
N GLY A 64 12.62 13.22 23.31
CA GLY A 64 12.81 13.74 24.67
C GLY A 64 12.13 12.90 25.75
N PHE A 65 11.01 12.25 25.44
CA PHE A 65 10.28 11.34 26.34
C PHE A 65 10.30 9.88 25.90
N ILE A 66 10.58 9.63 24.62
CA ILE A 66 10.69 8.29 24.04
C ILE A 66 11.78 8.30 22.97
N VAL A 67 12.55 7.22 22.91
CA VAL A 67 13.53 6.97 21.85
C VAL A 67 12.92 5.94 20.91
N ILE A 68 12.75 6.32 19.65
CA ILE A 68 12.19 5.46 18.61
C ILE A 68 13.33 5.04 17.70
N SER A 69 13.51 3.72 17.53
CA SER A 69 14.52 3.20 16.61
C SER A 69 14.25 3.68 15.19
N PRO A 70 15.30 3.90 14.36
CA PRO A 70 15.13 4.42 13.01
C PRO A 70 14.23 3.53 12.15
N HIS A 71 14.22 2.21 12.40
CA HIS A 71 13.35 1.28 11.69
C HIS A 71 11.86 1.54 11.95
N ILE A 72 11.48 1.75 13.21
CA ILE A 72 10.09 2.03 13.60
C ILE A 72 9.71 3.44 13.15
N ALA A 73 10.60 4.40 13.30
CA ALA A 73 10.38 5.77 12.84
C ALA A 73 10.13 5.83 11.33
N ALA A 74 10.97 5.16 10.52
CA ALA A 74 10.78 5.07 9.07
C ALA A 74 9.44 4.42 8.73
N PHE A 75 9.10 3.30 9.38
CA PHE A 75 7.80 2.65 9.20
C PHE A 75 6.62 3.59 9.47
N LEU A 76 6.66 4.33 10.58
CA LEU A 76 5.60 5.28 10.95
C LEU A 76 5.49 6.46 9.96
N MET A 77 6.60 6.90 9.36
CA MET A 77 6.60 7.96 8.34
C MET A 77 6.04 7.49 7.00
N VAL A 78 6.39 6.27 6.58
CA VAL A 78 5.94 5.68 5.30
C VAL A 78 4.47 5.29 5.37
N PHE A 79 4.03 4.73 6.50
CA PHE A 79 2.70 4.16 6.68
C PHE A 79 1.54 5.06 6.23
N PRO A 80 1.42 6.34 6.63
CA PRO A 80 0.30 7.18 6.20
C PRO A 80 0.26 7.39 4.67
N ILE A 81 1.42 7.44 4.02
CA ILE A 81 1.54 7.60 2.57
C ILE A 81 1.10 6.31 1.87
N THR A 82 1.65 5.17 2.27
CA THR A 82 1.40 3.87 1.63
C THR A 82 0.02 3.31 1.96
N PHE A 83 -0.49 3.61 3.15
CA PHE A 83 -1.88 3.33 3.51
C PHE A 83 -2.86 4.12 2.63
N SER A 84 -2.62 5.42 2.46
CA SER A 84 -3.50 6.29 1.67
C SER A 84 -3.46 5.93 0.19
N THR A 85 -2.27 5.77 -0.37
CA THR A 85 -2.08 5.38 -1.78
C THR A 85 -2.66 3.99 -2.04
N GLY A 86 -2.38 3.01 -1.17
CA GLY A 86 -2.94 1.67 -1.23
C GLY A 86 -4.48 1.68 -1.17
N PHE A 87 -5.07 2.47 -0.27
CA PHE A 87 -6.53 2.61 -0.20
C PHE A 87 -7.12 3.24 -1.47
N LEU A 88 -6.50 4.30 -2.00
CA LEU A 88 -6.95 4.97 -3.21
C LEU A 88 -6.89 4.03 -4.42
N LEU A 89 -5.81 3.26 -4.56
CA LEU A 89 -5.68 2.25 -5.61
C LEU A 89 -6.75 1.17 -5.46
N ALA A 90 -6.95 0.64 -4.25
CA ALA A 90 -7.97 -0.36 -3.98
C ALA A 90 -9.39 0.16 -4.32
N LYS A 91 -9.68 1.42 -4.01
CA LYS A 91 -10.99 2.02 -4.25
C LYS A 91 -11.26 2.36 -5.73
N TYR A 92 -10.28 2.93 -6.43
CA TYR A 92 -10.48 3.50 -7.76
C TYR A 92 -9.99 2.62 -8.91
N ILE A 93 -9.16 1.61 -8.65
CA ILE A 93 -8.61 0.72 -9.69
C ILE A 93 -9.12 -0.71 -9.51
N THR A 94 -9.02 -1.24 -8.30
CA THR A 94 -9.28 -2.66 -8.02
C THR A 94 -10.75 -2.95 -7.79
N PHE A 95 -11.38 -2.28 -6.82
CA PHE A 95 -12.75 -2.57 -6.37
C PHE A 95 -13.74 -1.48 -6.81
N THR A 96 -13.69 -1.09 -8.08
CA THR A 96 -14.53 -0.01 -8.64
C THR A 96 -16.02 -0.32 -8.61
N GLN A 97 -16.40 -1.60 -8.57
CA GLN A 97 -17.80 -2.04 -8.55
C GLN A 97 -18.44 -2.04 -7.15
N SER A 98 -17.66 -1.79 -6.09
CA SER A 98 -18.17 -1.83 -4.72
C SER A 98 -19.20 -0.72 -4.47
N ARG A 99 -20.42 -1.12 -4.07
CA ARG A 99 -21.52 -0.21 -3.70
C ARG A 99 -21.38 0.46 -2.32
N LEU A 100 -20.32 0.13 -1.58
CA LEU A 100 -20.11 0.64 -0.21
C LEU A 100 -19.71 2.12 -0.23
N ARG A 101 -20.25 2.90 0.72
CA ARG A 101 -19.78 4.28 0.97
C ARG A 101 -18.29 4.29 1.34
N GLY A 102 -17.56 5.29 0.85
CA GLY A 102 -16.10 5.38 1.01
C GLY A 102 -15.59 5.25 2.45
N LYS A 103 -16.31 5.76 3.46
CA LYS A 103 -15.95 5.61 4.88
C LYS A 103 -15.94 4.14 5.33
N LYS A 104 -16.96 3.35 4.92
CA LYS A 104 -17.03 1.92 5.23
C LYS A 104 -15.96 1.13 4.50
N GLN A 105 -15.61 1.52 3.27
CA GLN A 105 -14.49 0.91 2.53
C GLN A 105 -13.16 1.16 3.23
N LEU A 106 -12.91 2.40 3.67
CA LEU A 106 -11.69 2.77 4.39
C LEU A 106 -11.52 1.94 5.67
N MET A 107 -12.60 1.77 6.44
CA MET A 107 -12.58 0.96 7.66
C MET A 107 -12.24 -0.52 7.37
N ARG A 108 -12.85 -1.12 6.33
CA ARG A 108 -12.54 -2.50 5.93
C ARG A 108 -11.11 -2.66 5.43
N TYR A 109 -10.63 -1.70 4.64
CA TYR A 109 -9.25 -1.68 4.18
C TYR A 109 -8.30 -1.58 5.36
N GLY A 110 -8.56 -0.67 6.30
CA GLY A 110 -7.84 -0.53 7.56
C GLY A 110 -7.76 -1.83 8.37
N LEU A 111 -8.89 -2.51 8.56
CA LEU A 111 -8.92 -3.82 9.23
C LEU A 111 -8.07 -4.87 8.50
N THR A 112 -8.06 -4.87 7.17
CA THR A 112 -7.25 -5.79 6.37
C THR A 112 -5.76 -5.52 6.56
N VAL A 113 -5.35 -4.24 6.56
CA VAL A 113 -3.96 -3.83 6.80
C VAL A 113 -3.52 -4.19 8.22
N LEU A 114 -4.34 -3.88 9.23
CA LEU A 114 -4.05 -4.24 10.62
C LEU A 114 -3.95 -5.76 10.80
N GLY A 115 -4.87 -6.53 10.22
CA GLY A 115 -4.82 -7.99 10.23
C GLY A 115 -3.54 -8.51 9.57
N SER A 116 -3.08 -7.88 8.48
CA SER A 116 -1.84 -8.24 7.80
C SER A 116 -0.60 -7.95 8.64
N ILE A 117 -0.55 -6.82 9.35
CA ILE A 117 0.55 -6.47 10.27
C ILE A 117 0.61 -7.49 11.42
N ILE A 118 -0.53 -7.81 12.04
CA ILE A 118 -0.61 -8.80 13.13
C ILE A 118 -0.15 -10.17 12.62
N LEU A 119 -0.67 -10.61 11.48
CA LEU A 119 -0.30 -11.89 10.87
C LEU A 119 1.20 -11.94 10.56
N ASN A 120 1.76 -10.89 9.98
CA ASN A 120 3.19 -10.82 9.66
C ASN A 120 4.05 -10.92 10.93
N TYR A 121 3.69 -10.19 11.98
CA TYR A 121 4.39 -10.27 13.27
C TYR A 121 4.34 -11.68 13.88
N ILE A 122 3.17 -12.33 13.85
CA ILE A 122 3.00 -13.72 14.30
C ILE A 122 3.92 -14.64 13.48
N LEU A 123 3.86 -14.56 12.15
CA LEU A 123 4.65 -15.42 11.28
C LEU A 123 6.16 -15.26 11.52
N LEU A 124 6.67 -14.03 11.61
CA LEU A 124 8.09 -13.75 11.91
C LEU A 124 8.51 -14.21 13.32
N LYS A 125 7.57 -14.41 14.23
CA LYS A 125 7.85 -14.87 15.59
C LYS A 125 7.91 -16.40 15.68
N PHE A 126 7.15 -17.10 14.84
CA PHE A 126 7.01 -18.57 14.88
C PHE A 126 7.85 -19.30 13.84
N PHE A 127 8.22 -18.64 12.74
CA PHE A 127 9.11 -19.15 11.70
C PHE A 127 10.35 -18.25 11.60
#